data_AF-A0A1B6AT81-F1
#
_entry.id   AF-A0A1B6AT81-F1
#
_cell.length_a   1.000
_cell.length_b   1.000
_cell.length_c   1.000
_cell.angle_alpha   90.00
_cell.angle_beta   90.00
_cell.angle_gamma   90.00
#
_symmetry.space_group_name_H-M   'P 1'
#
loop_
_entity.id
_entity.type
_entity.pdbx_description
1 polymer ?
#
loop_
_entity_poly.entity_id
_entity_poly.type
_entity_poly.pdbx_seq_one_letter_code
_entity_poly.pdbx_strand_id
1 'polypeptide(L)'
;LGEPSMSVRELDAVAALAPLETELAMMTAVRRVATKEMGPTGAVEGLAPLDRVHAIAICTAVMLLEARGRTTALKQLDAETVRYEQMGYPRPYTIT
;
A
#
# COMPACT_ATOMS: atom_id res chain seq x y z
N LEU A 1 15.53 4.41 -17.89
CA LEU A 1 14.16 4.54 -17.34
C LEU A 1 13.97 6.03 -17.09
N GLY A 2 13.23 6.71 -17.98
CA GLY A 2 13.05 8.16 -17.93
C GLY A 2 12.33 8.59 -16.66
N GLU A 3 12.55 9.84 -16.24
CA GLU A 3 11.83 10.43 -15.12
C GLU A 3 10.32 10.25 -15.31
N PRO A 4 9.57 9.88 -14.24
CA PRO A 4 8.12 9.82 -14.31
C PRO A 4 7.60 11.19 -14.75
N SER A 5 6.79 11.21 -15.82
CA SER A 5 6.25 12.43 -16.42
C SER A 5 5.28 13.19 -15.53
N MET A 6 4.97 12.65 -14.35
CA MET A 6 4.05 13.19 -13.36
C MET A 6 4.84 13.55 -12.11
N SER A 7 4.71 14.79 -11.67
CA SER A 7 5.31 15.27 -10.43
C SER A 7 4.68 14.60 -9.20
N VAL A 8 5.43 14.52 -8.10
CA VAL A 8 4.93 13.98 -6.81
C VAL A 8 3.64 14.68 -6.37
N ARG A 9 3.52 15.99 -6.65
CA ARG A 9 2.34 16.79 -6.33
C ARG A 9 1.10 16.35 -7.10
N GLU A 10 1.26 15.94 -8.36
CA GLU A 10 0.15 15.45 -9.19
C GLU A 10 -0.27 14.04 -8.75
N LEU A 11 0.67 13.20 -8.32
CA LEU A 11 0.37 11.90 -7.71
C LEU A 11 -0.43 12.03 -6.41
N ASP A 12 -0.02 12.93 -5.51
CA ASP A 12 -0.74 13.19 -4.25
C ASP A 12 -2.14 13.74 -4.50
N ALA A 13 -2.29 14.63 -5.48
CA ALA A 13 -3.60 15.17 -5.86
C ALA A 13 -4.53 14.09 -6.41
N VAL A 14 -4.02 13.17 -7.22
CA VAL A 14 -4.81 12.03 -7.75
C VAL A 14 -5.15 11.04 -6.64
N ALA A 15 -4.22 10.76 -5.73
CA ALA A 15 -4.46 9.89 -4.58
C ALA A 15 -5.55 10.47 -3.65
N ALA A 16 -5.50 11.78 -3.37
CA ALA A 16 -6.46 12.45 -2.50
C ALA A 16 -7.90 12.49 -3.04
N LEU A 17 -8.08 12.27 -4.35
CA LEU A 17 -9.37 12.25 -5.02
C LEU A 17 -9.95 10.83 -5.20
N ALA A 18 -9.26 9.79 -4.71
CA ALA A 18 -9.75 8.43 -4.81
C ALA A 18 -11.08 8.25 -4.04
N PRO A 19 -12.14 7.76 -4.70
CA PRO A 19 -13.38 7.39 -4.01
C PRO A 19 -13.14 6.25 -3.01
N LEU A 20 -14.00 6.15 -1.98
CA LEU A 20 -13.90 5.10 -0.96
C LEU A 20 -14.02 3.69 -1.57
N GLU A 21 -14.79 3.55 -2.64
CA GLU A 21 -14.96 2.30 -3.39
C GLU A 21 -13.64 1.85 -4.02
N THR A 22 -12.80 2.78 -4.46
CA THR A 22 -11.48 2.50 -5.00
C THR A 22 -10.54 1.98 -3.91
N GLU A 23 -10.57 2.58 -2.72
CA GLU A 23 -9.81 2.08 -1.56
C GLU A 23 -10.23 0.63 -1.21
N LEU A 24 -11.54 0.36 -1.19
CA LEU A 24 -12.06 -0.98 -0.92
C LEU A 24 -11.66 -2.00 -2.00
N ALA A 25 -11.73 -1.62 -3.27
CA ALA A 25 -11.33 -2.47 -4.39
C ALA A 25 -9.84 -2.83 -4.31
N MET A 26 -8.98 -1.84 -4.03
CA MET A 26 -7.55 -2.06 -3.81
C MET A 26 -7.27 -2.95 -2.60
N MET A 27 -7.90 -2.69 -1.44
CA MET A 27 -7.73 -3.54 -0.25
C MET A 27 -8.16 -4.98 -0.51
N THR A 28 -9.22 -5.18 -1.28
CA THR A 28 -9.69 -6.52 -1.69
C THR A 28 -8.66 -7.19 -2.61
N ALA A 29 -8.12 -6.47 -3.58
CA ALA A 29 -7.06 -6.97 -4.45
C ALA A 29 -5.80 -7.36 -3.66
N VAL A 30 -5.35 -6.51 -2.73
CA VAL A 30 -4.21 -6.78 -1.83
C VAL A 30 -4.47 -8.01 -0.96
N ARG A 31 -5.67 -8.14 -0.39
CA ARG A 31 -6.06 -9.29 0.41
C ARG A 31 -5.96 -10.59 -0.39
N ARG A 32 -6.48 -10.61 -1.62
CA ARG A 32 -6.42 -11.78 -2.51
C ARG A 32 -4.99 -12.19 -2.86
N VAL A 33 -4.11 -11.21 -3.03
CA VAL A 33 -2.67 -11.47 -3.23
C VAL A 33 -2.06 -12.08 -1.96
N ALA A 34 -2.34 -11.48 -0.80
CA ALA A 34 -1.81 -11.94 0.49
C ALA A 34 -2.27 -13.38 0.83
N THR A 35 -3.51 -13.74 0.48
CA THR A 35 -4.06 -15.10 0.67
C THR A 35 -3.64 -16.08 -0.43
N LYS A 36 -2.84 -15.66 -1.42
CA LYS A 36 -2.42 -16.44 -2.59
C LYS A 36 -3.59 -16.90 -3.48
N GLU A 37 -4.76 -16.29 -3.35
CA GLU A 37 -5.92 -16.53 -4.22
C GLU A 37 -5.63 -16.03 -5.64
N MET A 38 -4.85 -14.95 -5.76
CA MET A 38 -4.55 -14.31 -7.03
C MET A 38 -3.11 -13.80 -7.07
N GLY A 39 -2.47 -13.88 -8.23
CA GLY A 39 -1.16 -13.26 -8.44
C GLY A 39 -1.24 -11.73 -8.47
N PRO A 40 -0.13 -11.00 -8.16
CA PRO A 40 -0.12 -9.53 -8.14
C PRO A 40 -0.59 -8.90 -9.45
N THR A 41 -0.16 -9.43 -10.59
CA THR A 41 -0.56 -8.95 -11.92
C THR A 41 -2.06 -9.11 -12.14
N GLY A 42 -2.61 -10.29 -11.82
CA GLY A 42 -4.04 -10.55 -11.96
C GLY A 42 -4.89 -9.70 -11.02
N ALA A 43 -4.38 -9.36 -9.84
CA ALA A 43 -5.08 -8.52 -8.88
C ALA A 43 -5.21 -7.07 -9.38
N VAL A 44 -4.18 -6.54 -10.04
CA VAL A 44 -4.21 -5.20 -10.67
C VAL A 44 -5.06 -5.23 -11.95
N GLU A 45 -4.97 -6.28 -12.75
CA GLU A 45 -5.82 -6.48 -13.94
C GLU A 45 -7.30 -6.72 -13.57
N GLY A 46 -7.61 -7.18 -12.37
CA GLY A 46 -8.98 -7.34 -11.89
C GLY A 46 -9.68 -6.02 -11.53
N LEU A 47 -8.93 -4.92 -11.38
CA LEU A 47 -9.46 -3.60 -11.04
C LEU A 47 -10.07 -2.91 -12.26
N ALA A 48 -11.11 -2.09 -12.03
CA ALA A 48 -11.64 -1.22 -13.07
C ALA A 48 -10.59 -0.16 -13.49
N PRO A 49 -10.69 0.41 -14.70
CA PRO A 49 -9.67 1.33 -15.22
C PRO A 49 -9.38 2.53 -14.29
N LEU A 50 -10.40 3.12 -13.68
CA LEU A 50 -10.24 4.23 -12.72
C LEU A 50 -9.48 3.77 -11.47
N ASP A 51 -9.84 2.61 -10.91
CA ASP A 51 -9.18 2.05 -9.73
C ASP A 51 -7.71 1.73 -9.99
N ARG A 52 -7.37 1.28 -11.21
CA ARG A 52 -5.97 1.04 -11.61
C ARG A 52 -5.15 2.34 -11.60
N VAL A 53 -5.71 3.44 -12.08
CA VAL A 53 -5.02 4.75 -12.12
C VAL A 53 -4.72 5.21 -10.69
N HIS A 54 -5.71 5.15 -9.80
CA HIS A 54 -5.51 5.51 -8.39
C HIS A 54 -4.56 4.54 -7.67
N ALA A 55 -4.65 3.23 -7.95
CA ALA A 55 -3.75 2.24 -7.38
C ALA A 55 -2.29 2.49 -7.76
N ILE A 56 -2.03 2.82 -9.02
CA ILE A 56 -0.67 3.15 -9.47
C ILE A 56 -0.20 4.46 -8.82
N ALA A 57 -1.05 5.48 -8.72
CA ALA A 57 -0.70 6.75 -8.09
C ALA A 57 -0.36 6.58 -6.61
N ILE A 58 -1.19 5.85 -5.86
CA ILE A 58 -1.02 5.56 -4.43
C ILE A 58 0.21 4.68 -4.22
N CYS A 59 0.40 3.61 -4.99
CA CYS A 59 1.60 2.77 -4.90
C CYS A 59 2.87 3.57 -5.20
N THR A 60 2.84 4.49 -6.17
CA THR A 60 3.99 5.34 -6.48
C THR A 60 4.27 6.34 -5.35
N ALA A 61 3.25 6.98 -4.80
CA ALA A 61 3.38 7.86 -3.64
C ALA A 61 3.93 7.11 -2.42
N VAL A 62 3.38 5.93 -2.12
CA VAL A 62 3.88 5.02 -1.08
C VAL A 62 5.33 4.66 -1.35
N MET A 63 5.71 4.23 -2.55
CA MET A 63 7.10 3.89 -2.89
C MET A 63 8.07 5.09 -2.76
N LEU A 64 7.62 6.32 -3.05
CA LEU A 64 8.42 7.53 -2.90
C LEU A 64 8.58 7.95 -1.43
N LEU A 65 7.49 7.88 -0.66
CA LEU A 65 7.51 8.05 0.80
C LEU A 65 8.37 6.96 1.44
N GLU A 66 8.28 5.76 0.92
CA GLU A 66 9.04 4.61 1.35
C GLU A 66 10.54 4.80 1.08
N ALA A 67 10.91 5.25 -0.12
CA ALA A 67 12.30 5.58 -0.44
C ALA A 67 12.88 6.68 0.47
N ARG A 68 12.02 7.52 1.07
CA ARG A 68 12.41 8.62 1.98
C ARG A 68 12.17 8.34 3.47
N GLY A 69 11.50 7.25 3.84
CA GLY A 69 11.08 6.99 5.23
C GLY A 69 10.64 5.56 5.58
N ARG A 70 10.56 4.62 4.62
CA ARG A 70 10.14 3.20 4.84
C ARG A 70 10.97 2.52 5.89
N THR A 71 12.28 2.64 5.77
CA THR A 71 13.20 1.95 6.68
C THR A 71 13.01 2.44 8.12
N THR A 72 12.71 3.72 8.30
CA THR A 72 12.44 4.30 9.62
C THR A 72 11.06 3.91 10.13
N ALA A 73 10.02 3.99 9.30
CA ALA A 73 8.66 3.63 9.68
C ALA A 73 8.48 2.13 9.97
N LEU A 74 9.09 1.25 9.16
CA LEU A 74 9.08 -0.20 9.41
C LEU A 74 9.80 -0.55 10.72
N LYS A 75 10.93 0.10 11.02
CA LYS A 75 11.63 -0.08 12.29
C LYS A 75 10.79 0.39 13.48
N GLN A 76 10.06 1.49 13.34
CA GLN A 76 9.17 2.00 14.38
C GLN A 76 7.98 1.05 14.64
N LEU A 77 7.32 0.57 13.57
CA LEU A 77 6.20 -0.35 13.69
C LEU A 77 6.61 -1.71 14.30
N ASP A 78 7.79 -2.22 13.93
CA ASP A 78 8.34 -3.43 14.53
C ASP A 78 8.65 -3.23 16.03
N ALA A 79 9.27 -2.09 16.38
CA ALA A 79 9.54 -1.75 17.77
C ALA A 79 8.25 -1.59 18.61
N GLU A 80 7.20 -1.00 18.05
CA GLU A 80 5.89 -0.88 18.70
C GLU A 80 5.21 -2.24 18.87
N THR A 81 5.32 -3.12 17.87
CA THR A 81 4.77 -4.48 17.92
C THR A 81 5.47 -5.31 18.98
N VAL A 82 6.80 -5.23 19.06
CA VAL A 82 7.60 -5.87 20.12
C VAL A 82 7.21 -5.33 21.50
N ARG A 83 7.00 -4.01 21.64
CA ARG A 83 6.53 -3.42 22.89
C ARG A 83 5.13 -3.92 23.26
N TYR A 84 4.23 -4.06 22.29
CA TYR A 84 2.88 -4.60 22.48
C TYR A 84 2.92 -6.02 23.04
N GLU A 85 3.80 -6.88 22.51
CA GLU A 85 4.03 -8.23 23.02
C GLU A 85 4.63 -8.22 24.43
N GLN A 86 5.60 -7.34 24.70
CA GLN A 86 6.20 -7.20 26.04
C GLN A 86 5.18 -6.77 27.10
N MET A 87 4.14 -6.04 26.70
CA MET A 87 3.01 -5.66 27.55
C MET A 87 1.97 -6.80 27.69
N GLY A 88 2.19 -7.95 27.07
CA GLY A 88 1.31 -9.13 27.15
C GLY A 88 0.17 -9.14 26.13
N TYR A 89 0.15 -8.21 25.18
CA TYR A 89 -0.85 -8.18 24.11
C TYR A 89 -0.41 -9.07 22.94
N PRO A 90 -1.34 -9.76 22.28
CA PRO A 90 -1.02 -10.52 21.07
C PRO A 90 -0.56 -9.59 19.95
N ARG A 91 0.31 -10.07 19.05
CA ARG A 91 0.69 -9.29 17.86
C ARG A 91 -0.57 -8.92 17.07
N PRO A 92 -0.67 -7.67 16.57
CA PRO A 92 -1.78 -7.26 15.72
C PRO A 92 -1.83 -8.02 14.39
N TYR A 93 -0.73 -8.68 13.99
CA TYR A 93 -0.61 -9.49 12.79
C TYR A 93 0.38 -10.64 12.99
N THR A 94 0.15 -11.76 12.31
CA THR A 94 1.03 -12.92 12.33
C THR A 94 2.19 -12.71 11.36
N ILE A 95 3.42 -12.92 11.81
CA ILE A 95 4.59 -12.97 10.93
C ILE A 95 4.78 -14.42 10.48
N THR A 96 4.65 -14.68 9.19
CA THR A 96 5.10 -15.94 8.55
C THR A 96 6.52 -15.81 8.04
#